data_AF-A0A371JSH6-F1
#
_entry.id   AF-A0A371JSH6-F1
#
_cell.length_a   1.000
_cell.length_b   1.000
_cell.length_c   1.000
_cell.angle_alpha   90.00
_cell.angle_beta   90.00
_cell.angle_gamma   90.00
#
_symmetry.space_group_name_H-M   'P 1'
#
loop_
_entity.id
_entity.type
_entity.pdbx_description
1 polymer ?
#
loop_
_entity_poly.entity_id
_entity_poly.type
_entity_poly.pdbx_seq_one_letter_code
_entity_poly.pdbx_strand_id
1 'polypeptide(L)'
;MEAELQQLPQKAKEKHAENKKFFNKLKKRPPKNLDYVMQELHQEEFERTDCLDCANCCKTTGPLFTNSDIERIAKHFRLKPSQFIDQFLRIDEDNDYVLQTVPCTFLGADNYCSIYEVRPKACREFPHTDRKKFHQISNLTLKNVSICPAAYNIVEAMKAKIKL
;
A
#
# COMPACT_ATOMS: atom_id res chain seq x y z
N MET A 1 -9.47 8.73 -13.68
CA MET A 1 -9.00 7.59 -12.85
C MET A 1 -8.71 6.34 -13.68
N GLU A 2 -9.67 5.76 -14.41
CA GLU A 2 -9.47 4.46 -15.10
C GLU A 2 -8.32 4.45 -16.13
N ALA A 3 -8.26 5.46 -17.02
CA ALA A 3 -7.17 5.56 -18.00
C ALA A 3 -5.78 5.68 -17.36
N GLU A 4 -5.69 6.31 -16.18
CA GLU A 4 -4.44 6.44 -15.44
C GLU A 4 -3.99 5.09 -14.86
N LEU A 5 -4.92 4.33 -14.27
CA LEU A 5 -4.64 3.00 -13.74
C LEU A 5 -4.16 2.02 -14.81
N GLN A 6 -4.73 2.08 -16.02
CA GLN A 6 -4.33 1.23 -17.13
C GLN A 6 -2.88 1.50 -17.59
N GLN A 7 -2.44 2.76 -17.52
CA GLN A 7 -1.09 3.15 -17.92
C GLN A 7 -0.06 2.99 -16.79
N LEU A 8 -0.50 2.94 -15.54
CA LEU A 8 0.37 2.95 -14.36
C LEU A 8 1.40 1.80 -14.36
N PRO A 9 1.05 0.52 -14.64
CA PRO A 9 2.03 -0.56 -14.67
C PRO A 9 3.12 -0.32 -15.71
N GLN A 10 2.76 0.22 -16.88
CA GLN A 10 3.72 0.52 -17.95
C GLN A 10 4.66 1.67 -17.56
N LYS A 11 4.12 2.77 -17.02
CA LYS A 11 4.93 3.90 -16.50
C LYS A 11 5.89 3.46 -15.40
N ALA A 12 5.40 2.66 -14.44
CA ALA A 12 6.21 2.11 -13.36
C ALA A 12 7.33 1.19 -13.89
N LYS A 13 7.04 0.39 -14.92
CA LYS A 13 8.03 -0.47 -15.59
C LYS A 13 9.12 0.34 -16.28
N GLU A 14 8.76 1.37 -17.04
CA GLU A 14 9.71 2.27 -17.72
C GLU A 14 10.64 2.96 -16.72
N LYS A 15 10.10 3.38 -15.57
CA LYS A 15 10.85 4.04 -14.49
C LYS A 15 11.54 3.08 -13.54
N HIS A 16 11.35 1.76 -13.65
CA HIS A 16 11.81 0.80 -12.65
C HIS A 16 13.34 0.85 -12.44
N ALA A 17 14.12 0.87 -13.52
CA ALA A 17 15.58 0.90 -13.43
C ALA A 17 16.09 2.20 -12.80
N GLU A 18 15.46 3.34 -13.13
CA GLU A 18 15.74 4.65 -12.55
C GLU A 18 15.43 4.66 -11.06
N ASN A 19 14.22 4.23 -10.67
CA ASN A 19 13.76 4.18 -9.29
C ASN A 19 14.64 3.26 -8.44
N LYS A 20 14.99 2.08 -8.96
CA LYS A 20 15.89 1.14 -8.26
C LYS A 20 17.27 1.74 -8.00
N LYS A 21 17.85 2.46 -8.98
CA LYS A 21 19.13 3.16 -8.79
C LYS A 21 19.01 4.25 -7.73
N PHE A 22 17.93 5.03 -7.76
CA PHE A 22 17.68 6.08 -6.77
C PHE A 22 17.55 5.50 -5.34
N PHE A 23 16.70 4.49 -5.15
CA PHE A 23 16.52 3.86 -3.85
C PHE A 23 17.80 3.22 -3.29
N ASN A 24 18.64 2.64 -4.16
CA ASN A 24 19.94 2.11 -3.74
C ASN A 24 20.88 3.20 -3.20
N LYS A 25 20.86 4.40 -3.81
CA LYS A 25 21.59 5.56 -3.27
C LYS A 25 20.97 6.04 -1.96
N LEU A 26 19.64 6.18 -1.92
CA LEU A 26 18.89 6.67 -0.76
C LEU A 26 19.15 5.80 0.48
N LYS A 27 19.16 4.47 0.30
CA LYS A 27 19.44 3.51 1.38
C LYS A 27 20.86 3.65 1.94
N LYS A 28 21.84 3.98 1.10
CA LYS A 28 23.24 4.15 1.51
C LYS A 28 23.49 5.49 2.20
N ARG A 29 22.80 6.55 1.77
CA ARG A 29 22.99 7.92 2.26
C ARG A 29 21.63 8.59 2.45
N PRO A 30 20.82 8.17 3.43
CA PRO A 30 19.53 8.80 3.68
C PRO A 30 19.75 10.22 4.24
N PRO A 31 19.11 11.25 3.67
CA PRO A 31 19.10 12.59 4.27
C PRO A 31 18.55 12.55 5.70
N LYS A 32 19.07 13.39 6.59
CA LYS A 32 18.63 13.44 8.00
C LYS A 32 17.15 13.76 8.15
N ASN A 33 16.60 14.55 7.22
CA ASN A 33 15.20 14.98 7.20
C ASN A 33 14.31 14.13 6.29
N LEU A 34 14.76 12.94 5.84
CA LEU A 34 14.00 12.11 4.89
C LEU A 34 12.59 11.81 5.37
N ASP A 35 12.41 11.41 6.63
CA ASP A 35 11.10 11.04 7.16
C ASP A 35 10.13 12.24 7.15
N TYR A 36 10.61 13.45 7.45
CA TYR A 36 9.81 14.68 7.37
C TYR A 36 9.41 15.02 5.93
N VAL A 37 10.36 14.91 4.99
CA VAL A 37 10.10 15.14 3.57
C VAL A 37 9.05 14.15 3.04
N MET A 38 9.13 12.89 3.44
CA MET A 38 8.16 11.87 3.02
C MET A 38 6.77 12.11 3.61
N GLN A 39 6.68 12.57 4.85
CA GLN A 39 5.41 12.94 5.47
C GLN A 39 4.73 14.11 4.74
N GLU A 40 5.50 15.14 4.40
CA GLU A 40 5.01 16.29 3.63
C GLU A 40 4.52 15.86 2.24
N LEU A 41 5.31 15.09 1.50
CA LEU A 41 4.92 14.58 0.18
C LEU A 41 3.70 13.67 0.23
N HIS A 42 3.58 12.84 1.27
CA HIS A 42 2.40 12.00 1.48
C HIS A 42 1.16 12.87 1.69
N GLN A 43 1.23 13.84 2.61
CA GLN A 43 0.12 14.72 2.91
C GLN A 43 -0.33 15.51 1.67
N GLU A 44 0.60 16.11 0.93
CA GLU A 44 0.30 16.86 -0.30
C GLU A 44 -0.37 16.01 -1.40
N GLU A 45 0.00 14.73 -1.52
CA GLU A 45 -0.61 13.84 -2.52
C GLU A 45 -2.02 13.40 -2.08
N PHE A 46 -2.22 13.09 -0.81
CA PHE A 46 -3.51 12.63 -0.28
C PHE A 46 -4.52 13.76 -0.03
N GLU A 47 -4.09 15.03 -0.08
CA GLU A 47 -5.01 16.17 -0.21
C GLU A 47 -5.76 16.20 -1.56
N ARG A 48 -5.19 15.56 -2.59
CA ARG A 48 -5.75 15.51 -3.94
C ARG A 48 -6.08 14.09 -4.43
N THR A 49 -5.85 13.07 -3.62
CA THR A 49 -6.11 11.67 -3.97
C THR A 49 -7.09 11.04 -3.01
N ASP A 50 -8.24 10.61 -3.52
CA ASP A 50 -9.17 9.78 -2.77
C ASP A 50 -8.97 8.29 -3.13
N CYS A 51 -8.76 7.46 -2.11
CA CYS A 51 -8.65 6.01 -2.28
C CYS A 51 -9.94 5.38 -2.84
N LEU A 52 -11.10 5.99 -2.57
CA LEU A 52 -12.41 5.52 -3.05
C LEU A 52 -12.61 5.76 -4.55
N ASP A 53 -11.82 6.63 -5.18
CA ASP A 53 -11.90 6.86 -6.63
C ASP A 53 -11.48 5.62 -7.45
N CYS A 54 -10.55 4.81 -6.92
CA CYS A 54 -10.02 3.66 -7.62
C CYS A 54 -10.19 2.33 -6.88
N ALA A 55 -10.00 2.32 -5.56
CA ALA A 55 -9.82 1.11 -4.73
C ALA A 55 -8.89 0.05 -5.36
N ASN A 56 -7.88 0.47 -6.13
CA ASN A 56 -7.11 -0.45 -6.97
C ASN A 56 -6.34 -1.50 -6.14
N CYS A 57 -5.81 -1.11 -4.99
CA CYS A 57 -5.14 -2.04 -4.07
C CYS A 57 -6.13 -3.06 -3.46
N CYS A 58 -7.37 -2.65 -3.18
CA CYS A 58 -8.42 -3.57 -2.73
C CYS A 58 -8.84 -4.54 -3.84
N LYS A 59 -8.68 -4.16 -5.11
CA LYS A 59 -9.00 -5.00 -6.28
C LYS A 59 -7.91 -6.00 -6.65
N THR A 60 -6.64 -5.71 -6.34
CA THR A 60 -5.51 -6.43 -6.97
C THR A 60 -4.47 -7.02 -6.00
N THR A 61 -4.28 -6.47 -4.81
CA THR A 61 -3.11 -6.84 -3.98
C THR A 61 -3.35 -7.90 -2.92
N GLY A 62 -4.50 -7.92 -2.25
CA GLY A 62 -4.71 -8.77 -1.07
C GLY A 62 -3.81 -8.36 0.11
N PRO A 63 -4.33 -7.71 1.17
CA PRO A 63 -3.49 -7.25 2.28
C PRO A 63 -3.07 -8.40 3.20
N LEU A 64 -1.94 -8.23 3.87
CA LEU A 64 -1.55 -9.01 5.05
C LEU A 64 -2.46 -8.68 6.24
N PHE A 65 -2.82 -9.72 7.00
CA PHE A 65 -3.52 -9.66 8.28
C PHE A 65 -2.58 -10.11 9.40
N THR A 66 -2.35 -9.24 10.38
CA THR A 66 -1.66 -9.64 11.60
C THR A 66 -2.60 -10.39 12.54
N ASN A 67 -2.09 -11.16 13.51
CA ASN A 67 -2.93 -11.78 14.55
C ASN A 67 -3.83 -10.75 15.27
N SER A 68 -3.31 -9.54 15.52
CA SER A 68 -4.10 -8.44 16.10
C SER A 68 -5.21 -7.94 15.17
N ASP A 69 -4.97 -7.91 13.85
CA ASP A 69 -6.03 -7.59 12.87
C ASP A 69 -7.09 -8.68 12.87
N ILE A 70 -6.70 -9.97 12.88
CA ILE A 70 -7.60 -11.12 12.91
C ILE A 70 -8.52 -11.06 14.13
N GLU A 71 -7.96 -10.90 15.33
CA GLU A 71 -8.75 -10.81 16.57
C GLU A 71 -9.75 -9.65 16.52
N ARG A 72 -9.29 -8.48 16.08
CA ARG A 72 -10.10 -7.25 16.04
C ARG A 72 -11.22 -7.32 15.01
N ILE A 73 -10.96 -7.88 13.83
CA ILE A 73 -11.95 -8.02 12.75
C ILE A 73 -12.91 -9.17 13.04
N ALA A 74 -12.43 -10.30 13.55
CA ALA A 74 -13.29 -11.41 13.98
C ALA A 74 -14.31 -10.95 15.03
N LYS A 75 -13.89 -10.12 15.99
CA LYS A 75 -14.79 -9.51 16.98
C LYS A 75 -15.88 -8.65 16.34
N HIS A 76 -15.56 -7.90 15.28
CA HIS A 76 -16.55 -7.10 14.53
C HIS A 76 -17.65 -7.98 13.94
N PHE A 77 -17.30 -9.16 13.40
CA PHE A 77 -18.25 -10.16 12.89
C PHE A 77 -18.86 -11.08 13.95
N ARG A 78 -18.47 -10.93 15.23
CA ARG A 78 -18.84 -11.84 16.34
C ARG A 78 -18.44 -13.30 16.08
N LEU A 79 -17.32 -13.49 15.40
CA LEU A 79 -16.72 -14.80 15.11
C LEU A 79 -15.55 -15.08 16.05
N LYS A 80 -15.24 -16.37 16.27
CA LYS A 80 -13.93 -16.74 16.83
C LYS A 80 -12.83 -16.46 15.79
N PRO A 81 -11.60 -16.10 16.20
CA PRO A 81 -10.48 -15.88 15.28
C PRO A 81 -10.25 -17.02 14.28
N SER A 82 -10.35 -18.29 14.74
CA SER A 82 -10.21 -19.45 13.86
C SER A 82 -11.27 -19.49 12.75
N GLN A 83 -12.52 -19.18 13.09
CA GLN A 83 -13.61 -19.14 12.09
C GLN A 83 -13.40 -18.01 11.08
N PHE A 84 -12.86 -16.86 11.51
CA PHE A 84 -12.52 -15.77 10.60
C PHE A 84 -11.40 -16.19 9.64
N ILE A 85 -10.36 -16.85 10.14
CA ILE A 85 -9.28 -17.39 9.30
C ILE A 85 -9.85 -18.37 8.28
N ASP A 86 -10.62 -19.37 8.72
CA ASP A 86 -11.19 -20.41 7.84
C ASP A 86 -12.09 -19.82 6.75
N GLN A 87 -12.86 -18.77 7.09
CA GLN A 87 -13.81 -18.15 6.16
C GLN A 87 -13.16 -17.18 5.16
N PHE A 88 -12.14 -16.42 5.57
CA PHE A 88 -11.67 -15.27 4.79
C PHE A 88 -10.20 -15.31 4.41
N LEU A 89 -9.37 -16.06 5.15
CA LEU A 89 -7.92 -16.01 5.01
C LEU A 89 -7.34 -17.35 4.54
N ARG A 90 -6.09 -17.26 4.10
CA ARG A 90 -5.18 -18.39 3.85
C ARG A 90 -3.77 -17.95 4.21
N ILE A 91 -2.86 -18.91 4.34
CA ILE A 91 -1.42 -18.64 4.49
C ILE A 91 -0.79 -18.65 3.10
N ASP A 92 0.02 -17.64 2.78
CA ASP A 92 0.78 -17.58 1.53
C ASP A 92 2.19 -18.19 1.63
N GLU A 93 2.99 -18.02 0.59
CA GLU A 93 4.36 -18.56 0.49
C GLU A 93 5.32 -17.95 1.53
N ASP A 94 5.03 -16.75 2.03
CA ASP A 94 5.82 -16.03 3.02
C ASP A 94 5.36 -16.36 4.48
N ASN A 95 4.44 -17.32 4.64
CA ASN A 95 3.75 -17.67 5.90
C ASN A 95 2.89 -16.53 6.49
N ASP A 96 2.40 -15.66 5.61
CA ASP A 96 1.58 -14.51 5.98
C ASP A 96 0.08 -14.83 5.80
N TYR A 97 -0.77 -14.34 6.71
CA TYR A 97 -2.22 -14.46 6.53
C TYR A 97 -2.71 -13.43 5.52
N VAL A 98 -3.24 -13.90 4.40
CA VAL A 98 -3.75 -13.08 3.30
C VAL A 98 -5.17 -13.49 2.93
N LEU A 99 -5.86 -12.68 2.13
CA LEU A 99 -7.17 -13.05 1.61
C LEU A 99 -7.11 -14.30 0.73
N GLN A 100 -8.18 -15.09 0.76
CA GLN A 100 -8.33 -16.26 -0.10
C GLN A 100 -8.35 -15.89 -1.59
N THR A 101 -9.01 -14.78 -1.94
CA THR A 101 -9.16 -14.32 -3.32
C THR A 101 -9.02 -12.80 -3.43
N VAL A 102 -8.81 -12.34 -4.66
CA VAL A 102 -8.94 -10.93 -5.06
C VAL A 102 -9.99 -10.84 -6.20
N PRO A 103 -10.81 -9.78 -6.28
CA PRO A 103 -10.87 -8.60 -5.41
C PRO A 103 -11.21 -8.91 -3.95
N CYS A 104 -10.89 -7.96 -3.05
CA CYS A 104 -11.13 -8.11 -1.63
C CYS A 104 -12.61 -8.41 -1.32
N THR A 105 -12.87 -9.45 -0.54
CA THR A 105 -14.23 -9.85 -0.12
C THR A 105 -15.00 -8.76 0.63
N PHE A 106 -14.29 -7.82 1.25
CA PHE A 106 -14.86 -6.69 1.98
C PHE A 106 -15.06 -5.44 1.12
N LEU A 107 -14.73 -5.48 -0.19
CA LEU A 107 -14.88 -4.36 -1.11
C LEU A 107 -16.31 -4.34 -1.70
N GLY A 108 -17.03 -3.25 -1.49
CA GLY A 108 -18.32 -2.96 -2.10
C GLY A 108 -18.21 -2.50 -3.55
N ALA A 109 -19.34 -2.54 -4.27
CA ALA A 109 -19.42 -2.09 -5.67
C ALA A 109 -19.20 -0.56 -5.83
N ASP A 110 -19.36 0.18 -4.75
CA ASP A 110 -19.11 1.62 -4.61
C ASP A 110 -17.68 1.95 -4.20
N ASN A 111 -16.76 0.98 -4.28
CA ASN A 111 -15.37 1.05 -3.78
C ASN A 111 -15.24 1.21 -2.25
N TYR A 112 -16.33 1.16 -1.48
CA TYR A 112 -16.28 1.29 -0.04
C TYR A 112 -15.94 -0.04 0.65
N CYS A 113 -15.21 0.01 1.75
CA CYS A 113 -14.87 -1.20 2.52
C CYS A 113 -15.91 -1.46 3.61
N SER A 114 -16.55 -2.63 3.60
CA SER A 114 -17.53 -3.00 4.63
C SER A 114 -16.96 -3.07 6.04
N ILE A 115 -15.63 -3.19 6.17
CA ILE A 115 -14.90 -3.18 7.43
C ILE A 115 -13.98 -1.96 7.58
N TYR A 116 -14.27 -0.83 6.92
CA TYR A 116 -13.35 0.32 6.82
C TYR A 116 -12.73 0.73 8.18
N GLU A 117 -13.55 0.87 9.21
CA GLU A 117 -13.12 1.25 10.57
C GLU A 117 -12.21 0.22 11.24
N VAL A 118 -12.39 -1.05 10.88
CA VAL A 118 -11.62 -2.16 11.41
C VAL A 118 -10.70 -2.79 10.35
N ARG A 119 -10.37 -2.09 9.27
CA ARG A 119 -9.53 -2.65 8.21
C ARG A 119 -8.13 -3.04 8.74
N PRO A 120 -7.43 -4.00 8.11
CA PRO A 120 -6.10 -4.42 8.52
C PRO A 120 -5.10 -3.26 8.55
N LYS A 121 -4.05 -3.38 9.36
CA LYS A 121 -2.99 -2.38 9.41
C LYS A 121 -2.38 -2.12 8.02
N ALA A 122 -2.15 -3.17 7.24
CA ALA A 122 -1.65 -3.07 5.87
C ALA A 122 -2.55 -2.19 4.98
N CYS A 123 -3.87 -2.31 5.10
CA CYS A 123 -4.82 -1.46 4.36
C CYS A 123 -4.84 -0.01 4.85
N ARG A 124 -4.74 0.23 6.16
CA ARG A 124 -4.74 1.60 6.73
C ARG A 124 -3.52 2.39 6.31
N GLU A 125 -2.38 1.73 6.26
CA GLU A 125 -1.09 2.37 6.01
C GLU A 125 -0.69 2.35 4.54
N PHE A 126 -1.40 1.64 3.66
CA PHE A 126 -1.08 1.61 2.23
C PHE A 126 -1.14 3.03 1.64
N PRO A 127 -0.15 3.48 0.82
CA PRO A 127 0.95 2.72 0.22
C PRO A 127 2.27 2.70 1.03
N HIS A 128 2.22 3.06 2.32
CA HIS A 128 3.31 3.11 3.30
C HIS A 128 4.34 4.22 3.07
N THR A 129 3.97 5.28 2.36
CA THR A 129 4.89 6.36 1.97
C THR A 129 5.25 7.33 3.10
N ASP A 130 4.47 7.38 4.18
CA ASP A 130 4.70 8.19 5.38
C ASP A 130 5.41 7.40 6.51
N ARG A 131 5.77 6.13 6.26
CA ARG A 131 6.39 5.26 7.25
C ARG A 131 7.78 5.80 7.67
N LYS A 132 8.03 5.89 8.98
CA LYS A 132 9.38 6.16 9.53
C LYS A 132 10.43 5.20 8.99
N LYS A 133 11.63 5.71 8.71
CA LYS A 133 12.71 5.00 8.03
C LYS A 133 12.26 4.45 6.67
N PHE A 134 11.55 5.26 5.89
CA PHE A 134 10.99 4.89 4.58
C PHE A 134 11.99 4.18 3.65
N HIS A 135 13.25 4.59 3.65
CA HIS A 135 14.32 3.95 2.85
C HIS A 135 14.46 2.43 3.09
N GLN A 136 14.02 1.90 4.23
CA GLN A 136 14.05 0.47 4.56
C GLN A 136 13.02 -0.35 3.77
N ILE A 137 11.93 0.27 3.30
CA ILE A 137 10.86 -0.40 2.54
C ILE A 137 10.94 -0.18 1.04
N SER A 138 12.08 0.28 0.52
CA SER A 138 12.24 0.62 -0.90
C SER A 138 11.75 -0.47 -1.87
N ASN A 139 11.94 -1.75 -1.54
CA ASN A 139 11.47 -2.86 -2.37
C ASN A 139 9.94 -2.97 -2.40
N LEU A 140 9.27 -2.70 -1.27
CA LEU A 140 7.82 -2.65 -1.19
C LEU A 140 7.29 -1.46 -2.00
N THR A 141 7.91 -0.28 -1.83
CA THR A 141 7.55 0.92 -2.61
C THR A 141 7.68 0.67 -4.11
N LEU A 142 8.76 0.02 -4.56
CA LEU A 142 8.97 -0.33 -5.97
C LEU A 142 7.88 -1.26 -6.54
N LYS A 143 7.21 -2.06 -5.72
CA LYS A 143 6.03 -2.83 -6.11
C LYS A 143 4.78 -1.93 -6.10
N ASN A 144 4.61 -1.11 -5.06
CA ASN A 144 3.42 -0.27 -4.89
C ASN A 144 3.26 0.81 -5.96
N VAL A 145 4.35 1.31 -6.56
CA VAL A 145 4.28 2.32 -7.65
C VAL A 145 3.59 1.80 -8.92
N SER A 146 3.52 0.49 -9.15
CA SER A 146 2.73 -0.06 -10.28
C SER A 146 1.25 -0.31 -9.92
N ILE A 147 0.88 -0.11 -8.66
CA ILE A 147 -0.48 -0.40 -8.15
C ILE A 147 -1.21 0.91 -7.79
N CYS A 148 -0.52 1.85 -7.16
CA CYS A 148 -1.12 3.06 -6.62
C CYS A 148 -0.59 4.31 -7.35
N PRO A 149 -1.48 5.12 -7.97
CA PRO A 149 -1.09 6.40 -8.57
C PRO A 149 -0.39 7.33 -7.56
N ALA A 150 -0.92 7.46 -6.34
CA ALA A 150 -0.30 8.26 -5.29
C ALA A 150 1.12 7.78 -4.94
N ALA A 151 1.34 6.46 -4.84
CA ALA A 151 2.68 5.93 -4.59
C ALA A 151 3.65 6.31 -5.71
N TYR A 152 3.22 6.21 -6.97
CA TYR A 152 4.00 6.62 -8.13
C TYR A 152 4.33 8.12 -8.08
N ASN A 153 3.32 8.96 -7.90
CA ASN A 153 3.47 10.42 -7.86
C ASN A 153 4.40 10.88 -6.74
N ILE A 154 4.25 10.32 -5.53
CA ILE A 154 5.12 10.59 -4.39
C ILE A 154 6.58 10.23 -4.70
N VAL A 155 6.83 9.10 -5.37
CA VAL A 155 8.20 8.70 -5.74
C VAL A 155 8.79 9.64 -6.79
N GLU A 156 8.03 10.08 -7.78
CA GLU A 156 8.51 11.08 -8.76
C GLU A 156 8.81 12.42 -8.08
N ALA A 157 7.92 12.90 -7.20
CA ALA A 157 8.13 14.13 -6.43
C ALA A 157 9.33 14.04 -5.49
N MET A 158 9.50 12.90 -4.81
CA MET A 158 10.65 12.62 -3.96
C MET A 158 11.97 12.72 -4.74
N LYS A 159 12.05 12.12 -5.94
CA LYS A 159 13.25 12.20 -6.79
C LYS A 159 13.58 13.64 -7.21
N ALA A 160 12.56 14.48 -7.41
CA ALA A 160 12.75 15.89 -7.73
C ALA A 160 13.25 16.70 -6.53
N LYS A 161 12.73 16.43 -5.32
CA LYS A 161 13.05 17.17 -4.09
C LYS A 161 14.38 16.75 -3.46
N ILE A 162 14.76 15.47 -3.56
CA ILE A 162 15.96 14.91 -2.92
C ILE A 162 17.08 14.70 -3.95
N LYS A 163 18.18 15.44 -3.78
CA LYS A 163 19.39 15.31 -4.60
C LYS A 163 20.38 14.32 -3.96
N LEU A 164 20.70 13.21 -4.65
CA LEU A 164 21.53 12.08 -4.17
C LEU A 164 22.74 11.71 -5.04
#